data_AF-A0A3N5VPX5-F1
#
_entry.id   AF-A0A3N5VPX5-F1
#
_cell.length_a   1.000
_cell.length_b   1.000
_cell.length_c   1.000
_cell.angle_alpha   90.00
_cell.angle_beta   90.00
_cell.angle_gamma   90.00
#
_symmetry.space_group_name_H-M   'P 1'
#
loop_
_entity.id
_entity.type
_entity.pdbx_description
1 polymer ?
#
loop_
_entity_poly.entity_id
_entity_poly.type
_entity_poly.pdbx_seq_one_letter_code
_entity_poly.pdbx_strand_id
1 'polypeptide(L)'
;GVVFSHWTWLPPLRKQFAKAGTEFFNAGKQVVIRLITPLRMSYEESYAKAFPFDKMIPDMLDPEMVEDMAKIVNEAVKDRLQVNLIINNRAGGNAPLIAERIAERLHREKQQALF
;
A
#
# COMPACT_ATOMS: atom_id res chain seq x y z
N GLY A 1 -10.34 -0.68 13.74
CA GLY A 1 -10.02 -1.02 12.34
C GLY A 1 -8.79 -1.90 12.33
N VAL A 2 -8.62 -2.73 11.30
CA VAL A 2 -7.39 -3.50 11.08
C VAL A 2 -6.37 -2.59 10.39
N VAL A 3 -5.10 -2.62 10.83
CA VAL A 3 -4.04 -1.76 10.29
C VAL A 3 -2.94 -2.61 9.68
N PHE A 4 -2.64 -2.37 8.41
CA PHE A 4 -1.50 -2.94 7.70
C PHE A 4 -0.46 -1.86 7.42
N SER A 5 0.82 -2.17 7.58
CA SER A 5 1.90 -1.19 7.39
C SER A 5 3.07 -1.76 6.61
N HIS A 6 3.36 -1.17 5.46
CA HIS A 6 4.57 -1.45 4.71
C HIS A 6 5.67 -0.49 5.15
N TRP A 7 6.61 -1.00 5.95
CA TRP A 7 7.68 -0.24 6.56
C TRP A 7 8.94 -1.11 6.69
N THR A 8 10.11 -0.47 6.75
CA THR A 8 11.46 -1.06 6.64
C THR A 8 11.61 -2.45 7.25
N TRP A 9 11.22 -2.61 8.51
CA TRP A 9 11.45 -3.83 9.31
C TRP A 9 10.20 -4.67 9.55
N LEU A 10 9.07 -4.29 8.95
CA LEU A 10 7.84 -5.06 9.07
C LEU A 10 7.80 -6.19 8.03
N PRO A 11 7.06 -7.28 8.31
CA PRO A 11 6.76 -8.27 7.28
C PRO A 11 6.06 -7.61 6.07
N PRO A 12 6.21 -8.15 4.84
CA PRO A 12 5.42 -7.72 3.70
C PRO A 12 3.91 -7.75 4.00
N LEU A 13 3.15 -6.92 3.30
CA LEU A 13 1.70 -6.79 3.49
C LEU A 13 0.98 -8.14 3.37
N ARG A 14 1.35 -9.01 2.40
CA ARG A 14 0.77 -10.36 2.29
C ARG A 14 0.92 -11.21 3.55
N LYS A 15 2.05 -11.09 4.26
CA LYS A 15 2.29 -11.85 5.50
C LYS A 15 1.45 -11.30 6.65
N GLN A 16 1.28 -9.99 6.71
CA GLN A 16 0.40 -9.36 7.69
C GLN A 16 -1.06 -9.77 7.43
N PHE A 17 -1.49 -9.75 6.17
CA PHE A 17 -2.84 -10.14 5.77
C PHE A 17 -3.15 -11.61 6.06
N ALA A 18 -2.23 -12.52 5.73
CA ALA A 18 -2.36 -13.94 6.06
C ALA A 18 -2.50 -14.18 7.57
N LYS A 19 -1.76 -13.42 8.40
CA LYS A 19 -1.86 -13.51 9.87
C LYS A 19 -3.17 -12.94 10.42
N ALA A 20 -3.75 -11.95 9.76
CA ALA A 20 -5.03 -11.38 10.16
C ALA A 20 -6.22 -12.33 9.89
N GLY A 21 -6.00 -13.40 9.10
CA GLY A 21 -6.98 -14.47 8.91
C GLY A 21 -8.19 -14.04 8.08
N THR A 22 -7.97 -13.40 6.92
CA THR A 22 -8.92 -12.99 5.84
C THR A 22 -10.21 -12.24 6.23
N GLU A 23 -10.66 -12.32 7.47
CA GLU A 23 -11.85 -11.70 8.00
C GLU A 23 -11.45 -10.43 8.74
N PHE A 24 -11.93 -9.30 8.26
CA PHE A 24 -11.63 -8.01 8.87
C PHE A 24 -12.54 -7.79 10.09
N PHE A 25 -12.21 -8.43 11.20
CA PHE A 25 -12.93 -8.27 12.46
C PHE A 25 -12.74 -6.87 13.05
N ASN A 26 -13.60 -5.91 12.67
CA ASN A 26 -13.71 -4.68 13.42
C ASN A 26 -15.13 -4.08 13.34
N ALA A 27 -15.64 -3.64 14.49
CA ALA A 27 -16.96 -3.01 14.61
C ALA A 27 -17.11 -1.75 13.74
N GLY A 28 -16.00 -1.10 13.39
CA GLY A 28 -15.97 0.11 12.56
C GLY A 28 -16.02 -0.13 11.05
N LYS A 29 -16.01 -1.39 10.58
CA LYS A 29 -15.95 -1.77 9.15
C LYS A 29 -14.89 -1.00 8.34
N GLN A 30 -13.72 -0.80 8.93
CA GLN A 30 -12.64 0.00 8.35
C GLN A 30 -11.30 -0.73 8.36
N VAL A 31 -10.53 -0.52 7.29
CA VAL A 31 -9.14 -0.98 7.15
C VAL A 31 -8.25 0.22 6.88
N VAL A 32 -7.07 0.24 7.48
CA VAL A 32 -6.03 1.25 7.21
C VAL A 32 -4.82 0.54 6.63
N ILE A 33 -4.31 1.02 5.49
CA ILE A 33 -3.07 0.53 4.89
C ILE A 33 -2.09 1.70 4.79
N ARG A 34 -0.90 1.52 5.34
CA ARG A 34 0.16 2.53 5.39
C ARG A 34 1.32 2.12 4.49
N LEU A 35 1.62 2.92 3.48
CA LEU A 35 2.74 2.73 2.56
C LEU A 35 3.83 3.75 2.92
N ILE A 36 4.83 3.33 3.70
CA ILE A 36 5.78 4.26 4.35
C ILE A 36 7.14 4.27 3.66
N THR A 37 7.80 3.11 3.58
CA THR A 37 9.10 2.93 2.91
C THR A 37 9.13 1.58 2.19
N PRO A 38 10.07 1.39 1.25
CA PRO A 38 10.40 0.05 0.75
C PRO A 38 10.90 -0.86 1.90
N LEU A 39 10.73 -2.17 1.75
CA LEU A 39 11.27 -3.12 2.73
C LEU A 39 12.80 -3.04 2.72
N ARG A 40 13.41 -3.25 3.89
CA ARG A 40 14.88 -3.31 4.06
C ARG A 40 15.63 -2.01 3.67
N MET A 41 14.91 -0.93 3.38
CA MET A 41 15.49 0.40 3.17
C MET A 41 15.27 1.25 4.42
N SER A 42 16.36 1.75 5.04
CA SER A 42 16.23 2.58 6.24
C SER A 42 15.45 3.86 5.95
N TYR A 43 14.94 4.48 7.00
CA TYR A 43 14.23 5.76 6.85
C TYR A 43 15.16 6.83 6.25
N GLU A 44 16.40 6.92 6.73
CA GLU A 44 17.42 7.86 6.28
C GLU A 44 17.79 7.62 4.83
N GLU A 45 17.98 6.36 4.42
CA GLU A 45 18.27 5.99 3.05
C GLU A 45 17.10 6.37 2.12
N SER A 46 15.87 6.06 2.53
CA SER A 46 14.67 6.38 1.75
C SER A 46 14.51 7.90 1.58
N TYR A 47 14.80 8.68 2.62
CA TYR A 47 14.77 10.13 2.57
C TYR A 47 15.81 10.68 1.61
N ALA A 48 17.07 10.23 1.74
CA ALA A 48 18.18 10.71 0.91
C ALA A 48 17.96 10.42 -0.58
N LYS A 49 17.37 9.27 -0.91
CA LYS A 49 17.02 8.89 -2.30
C LYS A 49 15.85 9.70 -2.86
N ALA A 50 14.84 9.98 -2.03
CA ALA A 50 13.58 10.56 -2.48
C ALA A 50 13.54 12.09 -2.47
N PHE A 51 14.37 12.75 -1.66
CA PHE A 51 14.43 14.22 -1.61
C PHE A 51 14.80 14.79 -3.01
N PRO A 52 14.12 15.84 -3.51
CA PRO A 52 13.18 16.75 -2.82
C PRO A 52 11.70 16.34 -2.89
N PHE A 53 11.41 15.09 -3.19
CA PHE A 53 10.07 14.49 -3.28
C PHE A 53 9.19 14.99 -4.44
N ASP A 54 9.82 15.49 -5.49
CA ASP A 54 9.15 16.10 -6.65
C ASP A 54 8.89 15.12 -7.79
N LYS A 55 9.53 13.94 -7.79
CA LYS A 55 9.43 12.93 -8.84
C LYS A 55 9.41 11.51 -8.29
N MET A 56 9.01 10.57 -9.13
CA MET A 56 9.21 9.14 -8.86
C MET A 56 10.70 8.80 -8.91
N ILE A 57 11.18 8.04 -7.94
CA ILE A 57 12.52 7.47 -7.97
C ILE A 57 12.44 6.07 -8.60
N PRO A 58 13.17 5.82 -9.71
CA PRO A 58 13.23 4.50 -10.32
C PRO A 58 13.58 3.42 -9.31
N ASP A 59 12.89 2.29 -9.38
CA ASP A 59 13.10 1.10 -8.53
C ASP A 59 12.94 1.29 -7.02
N MET A 60 12.50 2.47 -6.57
CA MET A 60 12.26 2.73 -5.16
C MET A 60 10.89 2.22 -4.73
N LEU A 61 9.84 2.50 -5.50
CA LEU A 61 8.51 2.01 -5.19
C LEU A 61 8.47 0.49 -5.38
N ASP A 62 8.44 -0.22 -4.26
CA ASP A 62 8.36 -1.67 -4.23
C ASP A 62 7.12 -2.18 -5.00
N PRO A 63 7.28 -2.90 -6.12
CA PRO A 63 6.13 -3.40 -6.88
C PRO A 63 5.28 -4.37 -6.06
N GLU A 64 5.90 -5.14 -5.17
CA GLU A 64 5.20 -6.08 -4.29
C GLU A 64 4.30 -5.37 -3.28
N MET A 65 4.72 -4.19 -2.81
CA MET A 65 3.90 -3.33 -1.95
C MET A 65 2.59 -2.96 -2.64
N VAL A 66 2.66 -2.58 -3.91
CA VAL A 66 1.49 -2.16 -4.70
C VAL A 66 0.56 -3.34 -4.96
N GLU A 67 1.11 -4.49 -5.32
CA GLU A 67 0.32 -5.71 -5.58
C GLU A 67 -0.34 -6.26 -4.31
N ASP A 68 0.39 -6.32 -3.20
CA ASP A 68 -0.17 -6.80 -1.93
C ASP A 68 -1.24 -5.83 -1.39
N MET A 69 -1.02 -4.51 -1.53
CA MET A 69 -2.03 -3.51 -1.18
C MET A 69 -3.29 -3.70 -2.03
N ALA A 70 -3.16 -3.82 -3.36
CA ALA A 70 -4.30 -4.00 -4.25
C ALA A 70 -5.15 -5.22 -3.85
N LYS A 71 -4.51 -6.35 -3.54
CA LYS A 71 -5.19 -7.54 -3.04
C LYS A 71 -5.99 -7.28 -1.76
N ILE A 72 -5.36 -6.64 -0.75
CA ILE A 72 -6.04 -6.32 0.51
C ILE A 72 -7.22 -5.36 0.28
N VAL A 73 -7.05 -4.36 -0.58
CA VAL A 73 -8.12 -3.42 -0.94
C VAL A 73 -9.30 -4.15 -1.57
N ASN A 74 -9.05 -5.06 -2.51
CA ASN A 74 -10.12 -5.79 -3.17
C ASN A 74 -10.91 -6.70 -2.21
N GLU A 75 -10.22 -7.44 -1.34
CA GLU A 75 -10.89 -8.26 -0.33
C GLU A 75 -11.70 -7.39 0.65
N ALA A 76 -11.14 -6.26 1.09
CA ALA A 76 -11.85 -5.33 1.97
C ALA A 76 -13.09 -4.71 1.29
N VAL A 77 -13.01 -4.39 -0.01
CA VAL A 77 -14.13 -3.84 -0.78
C VAL A 77 -15.22 -4.89 -1.02
N LYS A 78 -14.87 -6.15 -1.27
CA LYS A 78 -15.84 -7.26 -1.34
C LYS A 78 -16.66 -7.38 -0.06
N ASP A 79 -16.00 -7.20 1.08
CA ASP A 79 -16.61 -7.19 2.42
C ASP A 79 -17.29 -5.86 2.79
N ARG A 80 -17.38 -4.91 1.84
CA ARG A 80 -18.01 -3.59 2.00
C ARG A 80 -17.38 -2.76 3.13
N LEU A 81 -16.07 -2.89 3.29
CA LEU A 81 -15.31 -2.11 4.27
C LEU A 81 -14.83 -0.81 3.66
N GLN A 82 -14.74 0.23 4.49
CA GLN A 82 -14.07 1.47 4.12
C GLN A 82 -12.55 1.30 4.25
N VAL A 83 -11.85 1.48 3.13
CA VAL A 83 -10.38 1.42 3.08
C VAL A 83 -9.80 2.83 3.17
N ASN A 84 -8.83 3.03 4.06
CA ASN A 84 -8.07 4.25 4.21
C ASN A 84 -6.60 3.98 3.84
N LEU A 85 -6.14 4.61 2.75
CA LEU A 85 -4.75 4.50 2.30
C LEU A 85 -3.94 5.71 2.76
N ILE A 86 -2.81 5.47 3.43
CA ILE A 86 -1.86 6.50 3.82
C ILE A 86 -0.58 6.28 3.03
N ILE A 87 -0.24 7.24 2.17
CA ILE A 87 0.90 7.14 1.25
C ILE A 87 1.97 8.15 1.68
N ASN A 88 3.17 7.66 1.98
CA ASN A 88 4.33 8.48 2.26
C ASN A 88 5.17 8.65 0.99
N ASN A 89 5.66 9.86 0.76
CA ASN A 89 6.56 10.17 -0.35
C ASN A 89 7.87 9.37 -0.31
N ARG A 90 8.33 8.93 0.88
CA ARG A 90 9.49 8.04 1.02
C ARG A 90 9.28 6.62 0.51
N ALA A 91 8.06 6.24 0.15
CA ALA A 91 7.81 4.94 -0.46
C ALA A 91 8.33 4.86 -1.90
N GLY A 92 8.46 5.99 -2.60
CA GLY A 92 8.82 5.98 -4.02
C GLY A 92 9.20 7.33 -4.65
N GLY A 93 9.37 8.38 -3.86
CA GLY A 93 9.72 9.72 -4.33
C GLY A 93 8.60 10.74 -4.16
N ASN A 94 7.40 10.48 -4.68
CA ASN A 94 6.34 11.49 -4.75
C ASN A 94 4.97 10.88 -4.38
N ALA A 95 4.38 11.31 -3.26
CA ALA A 95 3.13 10.71 -2.76
C ALA A 95 1.94 10.86 -3.73
N PRO A 96 1.66 12.04 -4.32
CA PRO A 96 0.65 12.18 -5.37
C PRO A 96 0.83 11.22 -6.56
N LEU A 97 2.05 11.09 -7.11
CA LEU A 97 2.31 10.19 -8.24
C LEU A 97 2.17 8.70 -7.85
N ILE A 98 2.54 8.34 -6.61
CA ILE A 98 2.29 7.00 -6.08
C ILE A 98 0.78 6.76 -5.97
N ALA A 99 0.00 7.73 -5.49
CA ALA A 99 -1.45 7.64 -5.39
C ALA A 99 -2.12 7.45 -6.75
N GLU A 100 -1.66 8.19 -7.77
CA GLU A 100 -2.11 8.02 -9.16
C GLU A 100 -1.84 6.60 -9.67
N ARG A 101 -0.61 6.09 -9.50
CA ARG A 101 -0.25 4.73 -9.91
C ARG A 101 -1.06 3.65 -9.20
N ILE A 102 -1.38 3.86 -7.92
CA ILE A 102 -2.26 2.98 -7.15
C ILE A 102 -3.69 3.02 -7.69
N ALA A 103 -4.22 4.22 -7.95
CA ALA A 103 -5.56 4.38 -8.50
C ALA A 103 -5.69 3.70 -9.86
N GLU A 104 -4.70 3.87 -10.75
CA GLU A 104 -4.66 3.17 -12.03
C GLU A 104 -4.63 1.64 -11.87
N ARG A 105 -3.82 1.14 -10.94
CA ARG A 105 -3.69 -0.30 -10.68
C ARG A 105 -5.01 -0.90 -10.20
N LEU A 106 -5.72 -0.22 -9.30
CA LEU A 106 -7.06 -0.63 -8.83
C LEU A 106 -8.10 -0.51 -9.95
N HIS A 107 -8.01 0.54 -10.79
CA HIS A 107 -8.91 0.71 -11.92
C HIS A 107 -8.78 -0.41 -12.97
N ARG A 108 -7.53 -0.80 -13.31
CA ARG A 108 -7.25 -1.90 -14.24
C ARG A 108 -7.85 -3.23 -13.76
N GLU A 109 -7.74 -3.53 -12.48
CA GLU A 109 -8.33 -4.75 -11.89
C GLU A 109 -9.86 -4.74 -11.96
N LYS A 110 -10.50 -3.59 -11.69
CA LYS A 110 -11.95 -3.46 -11.82
C LYS A 110 -12.42 -3.73 -13.25
N GLN A 111 -11.68 -3.24 -14.25
CA GLN A 111 -12.00 -3.49 -15.66
C GLN A 111 -11.88 -4.99 -15.98
N GLN A 112 -10.83 -5.66 -15.50
CA GLN A 112 -10.64 -7.10 -15.72
C GLN A 112 -11.71 -7.97 -15.03
N ALA A 113 -12.27 -7.53 -13.90
CA ALA A 113 -13.33 -8.27 -13.20
C ALA A 113 -14.72 -8.12 -13.85
N LEU A 114 -14.87 -7.20 -14.82
CA LEU A 114 -16.13 -6.92 -15.52
C LEU A 114 -16.24 -7.65 -16.88
N PHE A 115 -15.19 -8.33 -17.32
CA PHE A 115 -15.11 -9.13 -18.55
C PHE A 115 -14.66 -10.56 -18.23
#